data_AF-W4S4M7-F1
#
_entry.id   AF-W4S4M7-F1
#
_cell.length_a   1.000
_cell.length_b   1.000
_cell.length_c   1.000
_cell.angle_alpha   90.00
_cell.angle_beta   90.00
_cell.angle_gamma   90.00
#
_symmetry.space_group_name_H-M   'P 1'
#
loop_
_entity.id
_entity.type
_entity.pdbx_description
1 polymer ?
#
loop_
_entity_poly.entity_id
_entity_poly.type
_entity_poly.pdbx_seq_one_letter_code
_entity_poly.pdbx_strand_id
1 'polypeptide(L)'
;MSASDQRWHPDVTVATVVVRDGRFLQVEETIGGKLLLNQPAGHLEPDESLLDAAVRETLEETGWDVRLTHFIGTYQWVAPTGQCFLRFAFVAEAVTHHPSAAWIPAWCARCG
;
A
#
# COMPACT_ATOMS: atom_id res chain seq x y z
N MET A 1 17.41 0.92 -34.12
CA MET A 1 16.25 0.26 -33.48
C MET A 1 15.17 1.31 -33.37
N SER A 2 14.09 1.18 -34.13
CA SER A 2 12.97 2.13 -34.10
C SER A 2 12.22 2.03 -32.77
N ALA A 3 11.63 3.14 -32.34
CA ALA A 3 10.75 3.20 -31.18
C ALA A 3 9.46 2.40 -31.43
N SER A 4 9.48 1.11 -31.09
CA SER A 4 8.34 0.17 -31.09
C SER A 4 8.90 -1.11 -30.46
N ASP A 5 8.47 -1.61 -29.31
CA ASP A 5 7.10 -1.94 -28.92
C ASP A 5 7.12 -2.08 -27.39
N GLN A 6 6.56 -1.11 -26.66
CA GLN A 6 6.54 -1.20 -25.19
C GLN A 6 5.56 -2.31 -24.83
N ARG A 7 6.09 -3.47 -24.41
CA ARG A 7 5.26 -4.61 -24.01
C ARG A 7 4.28 -4.14 -22.95
N TRP A 8 2.99 -4.39 -23.19
CA TRP A 8 1.95 -4.08 -22.23
C TRP A 8 2.21 -4.78 -20.90
N HIS A 9 2.08 -4.03 -19.80
CA HIS A 9 2.07 -4.52 -18.43
C HIS A 9 1.15 -3.63 -17.57
N PRO A 10 0.51 -4.16 -16.52
CA PRO A 10 -0.15 -3.32 -15.53
C PRO A 10 0.89 -2.63 -14.64
N ASP A 11 0.46 -1.59 -13.95
CA ASP A 11 1.21 -1.05 -12.82
C ASP A 11 1.06 -1.97 -11.62
N VAL A 12 2.19 -2.33 -11.02
CA VAL A 12 2.24 -3.22 -9.87
C VAL A 12 2.23 -2.38 -8.60
N THR A 13 1.31 -2.71 -7.69
CA THR A 13 1.18 -2.01 -6.41
C THR A 13 1.10 -3.01 -5.26
N VAL A 14 1.40 -2.53 -4.06
CA VAL A 14 1.31 -3.29 -2.81
C VAL A 14 0.35 -2.62 -1.83
N ALA A 15 -0.34 -3.41 -1.00
CA ALA A 15 -1.16 -2.95 0.13
C ALA A 15 -0.78 -3.73 1.37
N THR A 16 -0.78 -3.06 2.51
CA THR A 16 -0.56 -3.72 3.79
C THR A 16 -1.73 -3.49 4.74
N VAL A 17 -2.45 -4.57 5.08
CA VAL A 17 -3.42 -4.56 6.17
C VAL A 17 -2.66 -4.77 7.48
N VAL A 18 -2.37 -3.67 8.17
CA VAL A 18 -1.66 -3.73 9.47
C VAL A 18 -2.68 -3.81 10.60
N VAL A 19 -2.55 -4.84 11.45
CA VAL A 19 -3.47 -5.08 12.58
C VAL A 19 -2.74 -4.94 13.91
N ARG A 20 -3.35 -4.21 14.85
CA ARG A 20 -2.91 -4.15 16.25
C ARG A 20 -4.10 -3.95 17.17
N ASP A 21 -4.20 -4.75 18.23
CA ASP A 21 -5.24 -4.65 19.26
C ASP A 21 -6.67 -4.58 18.67
N GLY A 22 -6.92 -5.36 17.62
CA GLY A 22 -8.21 -5.40 16.91
C GLY A 22 -8.52 -4.17 16.05
N ARG A 23 -7.52 -3.31 15.80
CA ARG A 23 -7.62 -2.10 14.97
C ARG A 23 -6.78 -2.23 13.73
N PHE A 24 -7.13 -1.44 12.72
CA PHE A 24 -6.43 -1.38 11.44
C PHE A 24 -5.74 -0.04 11.26
N LEU A 25 -4.49 -0.05 10.81
CA LEU A 25 -3.78 1.14 10.39
C LEU A 25 -4.36 1.62 9.05
N GLN A 26 -4.66 2.91 8.97
CA GLN A 26 -5.14 3.55 7.74
C GLN A 26 -4.38 4.85 7.51
N VAL A 27 -4.29 5.23 6.24
CA VAL A 27 -3.82 6.53 5.77
C VAL A 27 -5.01 7.32 5.22
N GLU A 28 -4.91 8.64 5.31
CA GLU A 28 -5.90 9.56 4.74
C GLU A 28 -5.41 10.08 3.39
N GLU A 29 -6.17 9.85 2.33
CA GLU A 29 -5.86 10.35 0.99
C GLU A 29 -6.93 11.34 0.52
N THR A 30 -6.52 12.42 -0.13
CA THR A 30 -7.46 13.36 -0.76
C THR A 30 -7.57 13.06 -2.25
N ILE A 31 -8.67 12.43 -2.67
CA ILE A 31 -8.95 12.11 -4.08
C ILE A 31 -10.17 12.92 -4.54
N GLY A 32 -9.98 13.75 -5.57
CA GLY A 32 -11.06 14.58 -6.11
C GLY A 32 -11.68 15.53 -5.09
N GLY A 33 -10.89 16.02 -4.13
CA GLY A 33 -11.34 16.89 -3.04
C GLY A 33 -12.10 16.19 -1.91
N LYS A 34 -12.13 14.85 -1.90
CA LYS A 34 -12.72 14.05 -0.81
C LYS A 34 -11.62 13.33 -0.03
N LEU A 35 -11.73 13.37 1.30
CA LEU A 35 -10.92 12.57 2.20
C LEU A 35 -11.41 11.12 2.16
N LEU A 36 -10.53 10.20 1.81
CA LEU A 36 -10.77 8.76 1.78
C LEU A 36 -9.76 8.07 2.68
N LEU A 37 -10.15 6.92 3.23
CA LEU A 37 -9.25 6.05 3.98
C LEU A 37 -8.71 4.96 3.06
N ASN A 38 -7.43 4.66 3.20
CA ASN A 38 -6.77 3.59 2.46
C ASN A 38 -5.86 2.76 3.37
N GLN A 39 -5.53 1.54 2.94
CA GLN A 39 -4.38 0.83 3.50
C GLN A 39 -3.08 1.52 3.07
N PRO A 40 -2.01 1.46 3.89
CA PRO A 40 -0.69 1.83 3.43
C PRO A 40 -0.34 1.09 2.15
N ALA A 41 0.03 1.83 1.11
CA ALA A 41 0.10 1.30 -0.23
C ALA A 41 0.90 2.19 -1.19
N GLY A 42 1.58 1.55 -2.13
CA GLY A 42 2.21 2.27 -3.23
C GLY A 42 2.71 1.36 -4.34
N HIS A 43 3.56 1.90 -5.19
CA HIS A 43 4.04 1.22 -6.38
C HIS A 43 5.26 0.36 -6.06
N LEU A 44 5.40 -0.73 -6.80
CA LEU A 44 6.65 -1.49 -6.81
C LEU A 44 7.73 -0.65 -7.51
N GLU A 45 8.85 -0.42 -6.83
CA GLU A 45 10.03 0.20 -7.41
C GLU A 45 10.95 -0.84 -8.09
N PRO A 46 11.87 -0.41 -8.97
CA PRO A 46 12.89 -1.29 -9.52
C PRO A 46 13.78 -1.90 -8.43
N ASP A 47 14.23 -3.13 -8.65
CA ASP A 47 15.23 -3.83 -7.84
C ASP A 47 14.82 -4.14 -6.37
N GLU A 48 13.53 -4.07 -6.04
CA GLU A 48 12.97 -4.55 -4.76
C GLU A 48 11.99 -5.71 -4.94
N SER A 49 11.77 -6.48 -3.88
CA SER A 49 10.70 -7.49 -3.85
C SER A 49 9.35 -6.87 -3.49
N LEU A 50 8.25 -7.55 -3.80
CA LEU A 50 6.91 -7.15 -3.36
C LEU A 50 6.79 -7.04 -1.82
N LEU A 51 7.59 -7.83 -1.10
CA LEU A 51 7.58 -7.84 0.36
C LEU A 51 8.31 -6.59 0.88
N ASP A 52 9.45 -6.25 0.28
CA ASP A 52 10.22 -5.06 0.64
C ASP A 52 9.43 -3.79 0.33
N ALA A 53 8.78 -3.74 -0.84
CA ALA A 53 7.90 -2.65 -1.23
C ALA A 53 6.76 -2.45 -0.19
N ALA A 54 6.10 -3.54 0.24
CA ALA A 54 5.01 -3.45 1.20
C ALA A 54 5.48 -2.92 2.58
N VAL A 55 6.69 -3.28 3.00
CA VAL A 55 7.29 -2.77 4.25
C VAL A 55 7.71 -1.31 4.10
N ARG A 56 8.38 -0.95 3.00
CA ARG A 56 8.82 0.42 2.68
C ARG A 56 7.64 1.39 2.63
N GLU A 57 6.63 1.11 1.82
CA GLU A 57 5.43 1.95 1.68
C GLU A 57 4.72 2.13 3.04
N THR A 58 4.62 1.06 3.83
CA THR A 58 4.02 1.17 5.17
C THR A 58 4.82 2.12 6.07
N LEU A 59 6.14 2.03 6.06
CA LEU A 59 7.01 2.91 6.85
C LEU A 59 6.93 4.36 6.37
N GLU A 60 6.98 4.61 5.08
CA GLU A 60 6.98 5.95 4.49
C GLU A 60 5.67 6.70 4.78
N GLU A 61 4.53 6.04 4.62
CA GLU A 61 3.22 6.68 4.78
C GLU A 61 2.75 6.78 6.24
N THR A 62 3.21 5.86 7.11
CA THR A 62 2.67 5.76 8.48
C THR A 62 3.70 5.89 9.59
N GLY A 63 4.99 5.84 9.27
CA GLY A 63 6.07 5.78 10.27
C GLY A 63 6.15 4.45 11.03
N TRP A 64 5.41 3.41 10.63
CA TRP A 64 5.47 2.10 11.30
C TRP A 64 6.37 1.11 10.57
N ASP A 65 7.31 0.54 11.33
CA ASP A 65 7.90 -0.75 10.98
C ASP A 65 6.87 -1.84 11.21
N VAL A 66 6.78 -2.75 10.25
CA VAL A 66 5.83 -3.88 10.30
C VAL A 66 6.51 -5.19 9.95
N ARG A 67 5.92 -6.28 10.46
CA ARG A 67 6.30 -7.64 10.08
C ARG A 67 5.17 -8.26 9.27
N LEU A 68 5.41 -8.54 7.99
CA LEU A 68 4.46 -9.27 7.16
C LEU A 68 4.24 -10.67 7.73
N THR A 69 2.98 -11.11 7.75
CA THR A 69 2.58 -12.40 8.33
C THR A 69 1.92 -13.31 7.31
N HIS A 70 1.14 -12.74 6.39
CA HIS A 70 0.37 -13.49 5.40
C HIS A 70 0.26 -12.73 4.10
N PHE A 71 0.14 -13.47 3.01
CA PHE A 71 -0.33 -12.95 1.74
C PHE A 71 -1.85 -13.10 1.67
N ILE A 72 -2.55 -12.03 1.34
CA ILE A 72 -4.02 -12.04 1.22
C ILE A 72 -4.42 -12.48 -0.19
N GLY A 73 -3.81 -11.87 -1.21
CA GLY A 73 -4.15 -12.13 -2.59
C GLY A 73 -3.70 -11.05 -3.56
N THR A 74 -3.99 -11.31 -4.83
CA THR A 74 -3.74 -10.38 -5.94
C THR A 74 -5.06 -9.88 -6.51
N TYR A 75 -5.15 -8.58 -6.73
CA TYR A 75 -6.36 -7.91 -7.22
C TYR A 75 -6.03 -7.15 -8.51
N GLN A 76 -6.75 -7.48 -9.57
CA GLN A 76 -6.64 -6.77 -10.85
C GLN A 76 -7.77 -5.74 -10.95
N TRP A 77 -7.42 -4.50 -11.31
CA TRP A 77 -8.38 -3.42 -11.45
C TRP A 77 -8.01 -2.51 -12.62
N VAL A 78 -9.01 -1.95 -13.30
CA VAL A 78 -8.83 -0.92 -14.33
C VAL A 78 -9.49 0.35 -13.83
N ALA A 79 -8.69 1.39 -13.65
CA ALA A 79 -9.18 2.69 -13.21
C ALA A 79 -10.09 3.32 -14.29
N PRO A 80 -10.99 4.26 -13.93
CA PRO A 80 -11.78 5.00 -14.90
C PRO A 80 -10.95 5.74 -15.97
N THR A 81 -9.67 6.02 -15.67
CA THR A 81 -8.69 6.61 -16.59
C THR A 81 -8.15 5.62 -17.64
N GLY A 82 -8.45 4.33 -17.50
CA GLY A 82 -7.93 3.24 -18.35
C GLY A 82 -6.64 2.61 -17.85
N GLN A 83 -6.03 3.14 -16.78
CA GLN A 83 -4.83 2.57 -16.17
C GLN A 83 -5.13 1.22 -15.53
N CYS A 84 -4.30 0.21 -15.82
CA CYS A 84 -4.46 -1.16 -15.34
C CYS A 84 -3.53 -1.39 -14.15
N PHE A 85 -4.07 -1.88 -13.04
CA PHE A 85 -3.34 -2.17 -11.81
C PHE A 85 -3.38 -3.66 -11.48
N LEU A 86 -2.28 -4.15 -10.92
CA LEU A 86 -2.19 -5.43 -10.25
C LEU A 86 -1.69 -5.21 -8.81
N ARG A 87 -2.61 -5.26 -7.85
CA ARG A 87 -2.33 -5.01 -6.42
C ARG A 87 -2.07 -6.32 -5.69
N PHE A 88 -0.96 -6.41 -4.99
CA PHE A 88 -0.64 -7.50 -4.06
C PHE A 88 -0.91 -7.04 -2.63
N ALA A 89 -1.77 -7.74 -1.91
CA ALA A 89 -2.13 -7.37 -0.54
C ALA A 89 -1.55 -8.34 0.49
N PHE A 90 -1.03 -7.79 1.58
CA PHE A 90 -0.42 -8.53 2.68
C PHE A 90 -1.08 -8.17 4.02
N VAL A 91 -0.98 -9.08 4.98
CA VAL A 91 -1.28 -8.82 6.40
C VAL A 91 0.04 -8.56 7.12
N ALA A 92 0.06 -7.58 8.01
CA ALA A 92 1.22 -7.32 8.85
C ALA A 92 0.84 -7.02 10.30
N GLU A 93 1.78 -7.27 11.20
CA GLU A 93 1.74 -6.82 12.59
C GLU A 93 2.63 -5.58 12.74
N ALA A 94 2.15 -4.59 13.50
CA ALA A 94 2.94 -3.40 13.85
C ALA A 94 4.04 -3.75 14.86
N VAL A 95 5.27 -3.33 14.59
CA VAL A 95 6.45 -3.61 15.42
C VAL A 95 6.90 -2.37 16.17
N THR A 96 7.34 -1.33 15.45
CA THR A 96 7.91 -0.10 16.03
C THR A 96 7.33 1.11 15.32
N HIS A 97 7.06 2.19 16.06
CA HIS A 97 6.62 3.45 15.49
C HIS A 97 7.75 4.48 15.57
N HIS A 98 8.01 5.12 14.44
CA HIS A 98 8.96 6.23 14.29
C HIS A 98 8.18 7.55 14.15
N PRO A 99 7.98 8.30 15.24
CA PRO A 99 7.16 9.52 15.25
C PRO A 99 7.74 10.69 14.44
N SER A 100 8.87 10.52 13.76
CA SER A 100 9.47 11.53 12.87
C SER A 100 8.94 11.49 11.44
N ALA A 101 8.08 10.52 11.08
CA ALA A 101 7.41 10.50 9.79
C ALA A 101 6.33 11.61 9.73
N ALA A 102 6.27 12.34 8.62
CA ALA A 102 5.55 13.61 8.50
C ALA A 102 4.01 13.50 8.45
N TRP A 103 3.44 12.30 8.53
CA TRP A 103 2.01 12.04 8.42
C TRP A 103 1.43 11.56 9.76
N ILE A 104 0.18 11.92 10.04
CA ILE A 104 -0.55 11.47 11.24
C ILE A 104 -1.29 10.17 10.87
N PRO A 105 -0.75 8.97 11.14
CA PRO A 105 -1.47 7.73 10.94
C PRO A 105 -2.67 7.64 11.88
N ALA A 106 -3.82 7.21 11.36
CA ALA A 106 -5.02 6.95 12.15
C ALA A 106 -5.24 5.43 12.31
N TRP A 107 -5.35 4.97 13.55
CA TRP A 107 -5.80 3.61 13.85
C TRP A 107 -7.33 3.56 13.84
N CYS A 108 -7.92 3.05 12.77
CA CYS A 108 -9.37 2.90 12.68
C CYS A 108 -9.85 1.76 13.60
N ALA A 109 -10.82 2.08 14.46
CA ALA A 109 -11.25 1.21 15.54
C ALA A 109 -12.26 0.11 15.13
N ARG A 110 -12.76 0.11 13.88
CA ARG A 110 -13.74 -0.87 13.37
C ARG A 110 -13.96 -0.67 11.86
N CYS A 111 -13.83 -1.74 11.07
CA CYS A 111 -14.59 -1.86 9.81
C CYS A 111 -16.01 -2.29 10.21
N GLY A 112 -16.95 -1.35 10.12
CA GLY A 112 -18.39 -1.62 10.21
C GLY A 112 -18.97 -1.79 8.83
#